data_AF-A0A4V2ALY0-F1
#
_entry.id   AF-A0A4V2ALY0-F1
#
_cell.length_a   1.000
_cell.length_b   1.000
_cell.length_c   1.000
_cell.angle_alpha   90.00
_cell.angle_beta   90.00
_cell.angle_gamma   90.00
#
_symmetry.space_group_name_H-M   'P 1'
#
loop_
_entity.id
_entity.type
_entity.pdbx_description
1 polymer ?
#
loop_
_entity_poly.entity_id
_entity_poly.type
_entity_poly.pdbx_seq_one_letter_code
_entity_poly.pdbx_strand_id
1 'polypeptide(L)'
;ERFYNAIIKKLKERNIAVYLCTPSVIGEKTDFTNQLDGDLNQYAVLVKKIAAANNCPVIDLRQAFLDHLKANNRDNKDRGILTTDGVHLNRTGNIFVAQQLYNALSRDFIK
;
A
#
# COMPACT_ATOMS: atom_id res chain seq x y z
N GLU A 1 2.76 9.02 -15.25
CA GLU A 1 1.29 8.92 -15.09
C GLU A 1 0.54 8.39 -16.31
N ARG A 2 0.83 8.83 -17.55
CA ARG A 2 0.08 8.44 -18.78
C ARG A 2 -0.22 6.94 -18.93
N PHE A 3 0.78 6.09 -18.69
CA PHE A 3 0.64 4.63 -18.77
C PHE A 3 -0.42 4.08 -17.80
N TYR A 4 -0.37 4.48 -16.53
CA TYR A 4 -1.32 4.03 -15.50
C TYR A 4 -2.74 4.53 -15.79
N ASN A 5 -2.90 5.78 -16.23
CA ASN A 5 -4.19 6.33 -16.63
C ASN A 5 -4.82 5.53 -17.80
N ALA A 6 -4.01 5.09 -18.76
CA ALA A 6 -4.50 4.26 -19.86
C ALA A 6 -5.01 2.88 -19.38
N ILE A 7 -4.33 2.26 -18.41
CA ILE A 7 -4.79 1.00 -17.81
C ILE A 7 -6.11 1.21 -17.07
N ILE A 8 -6.19 2.22 -16.20
CA ILE A 8 -7.41 2.52 -15.43
C ILE A 8 -8.58 2.79 -16.38
N LYS A 9 -8.38 3.62 -17.40
CA LYS A 9 -9.41 3.90 -18.41
C LYS A 9 -9.91 2.62 -19.08
N LYS A 10 -9.00 1.76 -19.55
CA LYS A 10 -9.36 0.49 -20.23
C LYS A 10 -10.16 -0.46 -19.33
N LEU A 11 -9.88 -0.48 -18.03
CA LEU A 11 -10.64 -1.28 -17.05
C LEU A 11 -12.03 -0.67 -16.80
N LYS A 12 -12.11 0.64 -16.58
CA LYS A 12 -13.38 1.35 -16.34
C LYS A 12 -14.33 1.30 -17.54
N GLU A 13 -13.81 1.37 -18.77
CA GLU A 13 -14.59 1.18 -20.00
C GLU A 13 -15.27 -0.19 -20.10
N ARG A 14 -14.80 -1.16 -19.31
CA ARG A 14 -15.39 -2.52 -19.19
C ARG A 14 -16.20 -2.71 -17.91
N ASN A 15 -16.55 -1.62 -17.22
CA ASN A 15 -17.26 -1.63 -15.94
C ASN A 15 -16.53 -2.43 -14.84
N ILE A 16 -15.20 -2.52 -14.90
CA ILE A 16 -14.39 -3.14 -13.84
C ILE A 16 -14.14 -2.11 -12.75
N ALA A 17 -14.45 -2.45 -11.50
CA ALA A 17 -14.11 -1.63 -10.34
C ALA A 17 -12.58 -1.61 -10.15
N VAL A 18 -12.01 -0.41 -9.95
CA VAL A 18 -10.56 -0.22 -9.86
C VAL A 18 -10.21 0.41 -8.52
N TYR A 19 -9.38 -0.29 -7.75
CA TYR A 19 -8.77 0.18 -6.50
C TYR A 19 -7.27 0.31 -6.70
N LEU A 20 -6.69 1.42 -6.27
CA LEU A 20 -5.25 1.63 -6.34
C LEU A 20 -4.63 1.33 -4.97
N CYS A 21 -3.52 0.59 -4.97
CA CYS A 21 -2.73 0.36 -3.76
C CYS A 21 -1.46 1.20 -3.80
N THR A 22 -1.15 1.91 -2.71
CA THR A 22 0.19 2.51 -2.55
C THR A 22 1.23 1.38 -2.32
N PRO A 23 2.52 1.60 -2.61
CA PRO A 23 3.53 0.60 -2.26
C PRO A 23 3.60 0.40 -0.74
N SER A 24 4.07 -0.77 -0.29
CA SER A 24 4.32 -1.06 1.12
C SER A 24 5.64 -0.41 1.61
N VAL A 25 6.47 -1.16 2.31
CA VAL A 25 7.80 -0.74 2.78
C VAL A 25 8.89 -1.54 2.08
N ILE A 26 10.11 -0.99 2.06
CA ILE A 26 11.36 -1.73 1.83
C ILE A 26 12.25 -1.41 3.03
N GLY A 27 12.47 -2.42 3.87
CA GLY A 27 12.95 -2.26 5.23
C GLY A 27 11.82 -1.88 6.20
N GLU A 28 11.95 -2.30 7.46
CA GLU A 28 10.90 -2.15 8.48
C GLU A 28 11.23 -1.14 9.59
N LYS A 29 12.36 -0.44 9.47
CA LYS A 29 12.76 0.55 10.47
C LYS A 29 11.72 1.67 10.55
N THR A 30 11.46 2.14 11.76
CA THR A 30 10.40 3.12 12.06
C THR A 30 10.91 4.54 12.21
N ASP A 31 12.22 4.73 12.13
CA ASP A 31 12.92 6.01 12.27
C ASP A 31 13.21 6.69 10.92
N PHE A 32 12.60 6.19 9.85
CA PHE A 32 12.78 6.66 8.46
C PHE A 32 14.22 6.55 7.93
N THR A 33 15.02 5.62 8.47
CA THR A 33 16.38 5.36 8.00
C THR A 33 16.46 4.24 6.95
N ASN A 34 15.33 3.73 6.45
CA ASN A 34 15.37 2.78 5.34
C ASN A 34 15.77 3.52 4.06
N GLN A 35 16.63 2.90 3.26
CA GLN A 35 17.25 3.54 2.10
C GLN A 35 16.25 4.11 1.09
N LEU A 36 15.08 3.49 0.95
CA LEU A 36 14.08 3.82 -0.06
C LEU A 36 12.83 4.53 0.49
N ASP A 37 12.84 4.97 1.75
CA ASP A 37 11.66 5.62 2.35
C ASP A 37 11.23 6.87 1.57
N GLY A 38 12.18 7.68 1.10
CA GLY A 38 11.92 8.87 0.29
C GLY A 38 11.19 8.54 -1.01
N ASP A 39 11.73 7.58 -1.79
CA ASP A 39 11.15 7.16 -3.07
C ASP A 39 9.76 6.54 -2.88
N LEU A 40 9.60 5.66 -1.88
CA LEU A 40 8.31 5.05 -1.58
C LEU A 40 7.25 6.07 -1.19
N ASN A 41 7.62 7.13 -0.46
CA ASN A 41 6.72 8.23 -0.13
C ASN A 41 6.30 9.00 -1.39
N GLN A 42 7.23 9.28 -2.31
CA GLN A 42 6.92 9.93 -3.58
C GLN A 42 5.98 9.07 -4.44
N TYR A 43 6.23 7.76 -4.52
CA TYR A 43 5.34 6.85 -5.24
C TYR A 43 3.95 6.76 -4.60
N ALA A 44 3.85 6.75 -3.26
CA ALA A 44 2.56 6.77 -2.57
C ALA A 44 1.76 8.04 -2.90
N VAL A 45 2.41 9.21 -2.93
CA VAL A 45 1.79 10.47 -3.36
C VAL A 45 1.32 10.39 -4.81
N LEU A 46 2.16 9.86 -5.71
CA LEU A 46 1.83 9.70 -7.12
C LEU A 46 0.59 8.80 -7.32
N VAL A 47 0.53 7.66 -6.62
CA VAL A 47 -0.60 6.74 -6.66
C VAL A 47 -1.88 7.42 -6.17
N LYS A 48 -1.83 8.14 -5.04
CA LYS A 48 -2.98 8.90 -4.51
C LYS A 48 -3.47 9.97 -5.49
N LYS A 49 -2.55 10.68 -6.14
CA LYS A 49 -2.87 11.67 -7.17
C LYS A 49 -3.57 11.03 -8.38
N ILE A 50 -3.04 9.92 -8.90
CA ILE A 50 -3.63 9.18 -10.01
C ILE A 50 -5.04 8.69 -9.63
N ALA A 51 -5.20 8.13 -8.42
CA ALA A 51 -6.48 7.64 -7.94
C ALA A 51 -7.52 8.75 -7.86
N ALA A 52 -7.16 9.90 -7.29
CA ALA A 52 -8.03 11.08 -7.21
C ALA A 52 -8.46 11.58 -8.60
N ALA A 53 -7.51 11.69 -9.55
CA ALA A 53 -7.80 12.13 -10.91
C ALA A 53 -8.71 11.17 -11.70
N ASN A 54 -8.79 9.91 -11.30
CA ASN A 54 -9.62 8.89 -11.95
C ASN A 54 -10.84 8.48 -11.12
N ASN A 55 -11.10 9.15 -9.99
CA ASN A 55 -12.15 8.81 -9.03
C ASN A 55 -12.11 7.32 -8.61
N CYS A 56 -10.91 6.82 -8.31
CA CYS A 56 -10.68 5.47 -7.82
C CYS A 56 -10.41 5.49 -6.31
N PRO A 57 -10.94 4.54 -5.53
CA PRO A 57 -10.55 4.37 -4.13
C PRO A 57 -9.07 4.01 -3.99
N VAL A 58 -8.48 4.34 -2.83
CA VAL A 58 -7.09 4.02 -2.48
C VAL A 58 -7.04 3.09 -1.28
N ILE A 59 -6.22 2.05 -1.38
CA ILE A 59 -5.80 1.21 -0.27
C ILE A 59 -4.38 1.62 0.09
N ASP A 60 -4.25 2.42 1.14
CA ASP A 60 -2.98 3.07 1.48
C ASP A 60 -2.06 2.17 2.31
N LEU A 61 -1.48 1.16 1.65
CA LEU A 61 -0.56 0.22 2.28
C LEU A 61 0.69 0.91 2.86
N ARG A 62 1.20 1.98 2.23
CA ARG A 62 2.36 2.72 2.76
C ARG A 62 2.09 3.20 4.18
N GLN A 63 0.99 3.93 4.37
CA GLN A 63 0.62 4.44 5.69
C GLN A 63 0.30 3.31 6.65
N ALA A 64 -0.47 2.30 6.21
CA ALA A 64 -0.86 1.18 7.05
C ALA A 64 0.35 0.41 7.60
N PHE A 65 1.38 0.17 6.77
CA PHE A 65 2.62 -0.49 7.22
C PHE A 65 3.39 0.40 8.20
N LEU A 66 3.56 1.69 7.91
CA LEU A 66 4.27 2.61 8.82
C LEU A 66 3.59 2.68 10.19
N ASP A 67 2.27 2.77 10.22
CA ASP A 67 1.50 2.80 11.47
C ASP A 67 1.65 1.49 12.25
N HIS A 68 1.55 0.34 11.55
CA HIS A 68 1.73 -0.96 12.17
C HIS A 68 3.15 -1.13 12.72
N LEU A 69 4.17 -0.80 11.95
CA LEU A 69 5.56 -0.94 12.36
C LEU A 69 5.88 -0.01 13.52
N LYS A 70 5.41 1.25 13.51
CA LYS A 70 5.59 2.18 14.62
C LYS A 70 5.01 1.64 15.94
N ALA A 71 3.91 0.90 15.87
CA ALA A 71 3.28 0.29 17.05
C ALA A 71 3.95 -1.02 17.51
N ASN A 72 4.54 -1.79 16.59
CA ASN A 72 4.95 -3.19 16.83
C ASN A 72 6.46 -3.46 16.72
N ASN A 73 7.25 -2.56 16.12
CA ASN A 73 8.69 -2.72 15.91
C ASN A 73 9.51 -1.90 16.92
N ARG A 74 9.42 -2.28 18.21
CA ARG A 74 10.10 -1.54 19.30
C ARG A 74 11.62 -1.57 19.21
N ASP A 75 12.17 -2.61 18.60
CA ASP A 75 13.61 -2.82 18.46
C ASP A 75 14.17 -2.21 17.16
N ASN A 76 13.33 -1.51 16.38
CA ASN A 76 13.70 -0.90 15.10
C ASN A 76 14.38 -1.89 14.12
N LYS A 77 13.87 -3.12 14.08
CA LYS A 77 14.36 -4.17 13.18
C LYS A 77 14.16 -3.75 11.74
N ASP A 78 15.08 -4.14 10.87
CA ASP A 78 14.97 -3.86 9.44
C ASP A 78 14.07 -4.88 8.71
N ARG A 79 13.72 -6.00 9.35
CA ARG A 79 12.84 -7.06 8.85
C ARG A 79 12.27 -7.93 9.97
N GLY A 80 11.34 -8.81 9.64
CA GLY A 80 10.83 -9.87 10.52
C GLY A 80 9.49 -9.57 11.18
N ILE A 81 8.99 -8.34 11.13
CA ILE A 81 7.68 -7.96 11.67
C ILE A 81 6.57 -8.31 10.67
N LEU A 82 6.61 -7.72 9.47
CA LEU A 82 5.65 -7.98 8.38
C LEU A 82 6.29 -8.66 7.17
N THR A 83 7.60 -8.63 7.07
CA THR A 83 8.40 -9.16 5.97
C THR A 83 9.39 -10.20 6.47
N THR A 84 9.81 -11.09 5.57
CA THR A 84 10.83 -12.10 5.86
C THR A 84 12.23 -11.51 5.68
N ASP A 85 12.45 -10.76 4.61
CA ASP A 85 13.76 -10.26 4.19
C ASP A 85 13.85 -8.74 4.11
N GLY A 86 12.81 -8.02 4.57
CA GLY A 86 12.68 -6.56 4.44
C GLY A 86 11.88 -6.15 3.20
N VAL A 87 11.48 -7.08 2.33
CA VAL A 87 10.70 -6.79 1.11
C VAL A 87 9.49 -7.72 1.00
N HIS A 88 9.71 -9.03 1.05
CA HIS A 88 8.68 -10.04 0.84
C HIS A 88 7.92 -10.31 2.13
N LEU A 89 6.59 -10.35 2.06
CA LEU A 89 5.72 -10.52 3.22
C LEU A 89 5.94 -11.88 3.89
N ASN A 90 6.01 -11.87 5.22
CA ASN A 90 5.89 -13.08 6.03
C ASN A 90 4.40 -13.46 6.21
N ARG A 91 4.10 -14.49 6.99
CA ARG A 91 2.70 -14.90 7.24
C ARG A 91 1.85 -13.77 7.83
N THR A 92 2.39 -13.02 8.79
CA THR A 92 1.70 -11.89 9.43
C THR A 92 1.50 -10.73 8.46
N GLY A 93 2.49 -10.41 7.63
CA GLY A 93 2.37 -9.41 6.56
C GLY A 93 1.31 -9.76 5.52
N ASN A 94 1.23 -11.02 5.10
CA ASN A 94 0.19 -11.47 4.17
C ASN A 94 -1.22 -11.30 4.76
N ILE A 95 -1.42 -11.69 6.02
CA ILE A 95 -2.70 -11.48 6.72
C ILE A 95 -3.00 -9.98 6.85
N PHE A 96 -2.00 -9.17 7.17
CA PHE A 96 -2.16 -7.72 7.32
C PHE A 96 -2.64 -7.06 6.02
N VAL A 97 -1.99 -7.36 4.89
CA VAL A 97 -2.40 -6.85 3.56
C VAL A 97 -3.79 -7.36 3.20
N ALA A 98 -4.08 -8.65 3.40
CA ALA A 98 -5.40 -9.21 3.13
C ALA A 98 -6.50 -8.49 3.90
N GLN A 99 -6.25 -8.11 5.17
CA GLN A 99 -7.21 -7.35 5.96
C GLN A 99 -7.42 -5.93 5.41
N GLN A 100 -6.37 -5.24 4.96
CA GLN A 100 -6.52 -3.91 4.34
C GLN A 100 -7.36 -3.98 3.06
N LEU A 101 -7.11 -4.99 2.22
CA LEU A 101 -7.89 -5.24 1.01
C LEU A 101 -9.34 -5.56 1.34
N TYR A 102 -9.57 -6.50 2.27
CA TYR A 102 -10.91 -6.90 2.70
C TYR A 102 -11.71 -5.72 3.23
N ASN A 103 -11.13 -4.90 4.11
CA ASN A 103 -11.78 -3.73 4.68
C ASN A 103 -12.17 -2.68 3.63
N ALA A 104 -11.34 -2.51 2.59
CA ALA A 104 -11.64 -1.57 1.51
C ALA A 104 -12.80 -2.08 0.65
N LEU A 105 -12.77 -3.36 0.29
CA LEU A 105 -13.79 -3.98 -0.57
C LEU A 105 -15.13 -4.14 0.17
N SER A 106 -15.11 -4.60 1.43
CA SER A 106 -16.34 -4.89 2.19
C SER A 106 -17.19 -3.65 2.44
N ARG A 107 -16.57 -2.46 2.58
CA ARG A 107 -17.27 -1.18 2.70
C ARG A 107 -18.09 -0.81 1.46
N ASP A 108 -17.70 -1.32 0.29
CA ASP A 108 -18.40 -1.06 -0.96
C ASP A 108 -19.44 -2.14 -1.28
N PHE A 109 -19.29 -3.36 -0.74
CA PHE A 109 -20.29 -4.43 -0.85
C PHE A 109 -21.43 -4.33 0.18
N ILE A 110 -21.17 -3.76 1.35
CA ILE A 110 -22.20 -3.47 2.36
C ILE A 110 -22.58 -1.99 2.21
N LYS A 111 -23.34 -1.68 1.17
CA LYS A 111 -24.07 -0.42 1.03
C LYS A 111 -25.56 -0.70 1.01
#